data_AF-A0A6B3RTE4-F1
#
_entry.id   AF-A0A6B3RTE4-F1
#
_cell.length_a   1.000
_cell.length_b   1.000
_cell.length_c   1.000
_cell.angle_alpha   90.00
_cell.angle_beta   90.00
_cell.angle_gamma   90.00
#
_symmetry.space_group_name_H-M   'P 1'
#
loop_
_entity.id
_entity.type
_entity.pdbx_description
1 polymer ?
#
loop_
_entity_poly.entity_id
_entity_poly.type
_entity_poly.pdbx_seq_one_letter_code
_entity_poly.pdbx_strand_id
1 'polypeptide(L)'
;MTTSIKDFILKDITSIEETKEIWFPQFKSPFVVRSIGAEEFKKIQDEATITTRNRKTGVSTSKTDGDRLIDLLIAKSVVTPDLSNDELQKAYGTTADAAGTARKMLKAGQYGDLVDEVQKISGFDVDDMVEELKK
;
A
#
# COMPACT_ATOMS: atom_id res chain seq x y z
N MET A 1 36.35 12.54 -4.53
CA MET A 1 35.17 12.97 -5.30
C MET A 1 34.38 13.91 -4.41
N THR A 2 34.22 15.18 -4.78
CA THR A 2 33.48 16.16 -3.96
C THR A 2 32.00 16.04 -4.29
N THR A 3 31.24 15.36 -3.44
CA THR A 3 29.77 15.30 -3.54
C THR A 3 29.19 16.67 -3.17
N SER A 4 28.40 17.27 -4.07
CA SER A 4 27.77 18.58 -3.88
C SER A 4 26.35 18.38 -3.36
N ILE A 5 25.89 19.20 -2.41
CA ILE A 5 24.54 19.09 -1.84
C ILE A 5 23.44 19.22 -2.91
N LYS A 6 23.72 19.96 -3.98
CA LYS A 6 22.81 20.12 -5.12
C LYS A 6 22.53 18.79 -5.85
N ASP A 7 23.41 17.81 -5.71
CA ASP A 7 23.25 16.48 -6.30
C ASP A 7 22.14 15.67 -5.59
N PHE A 8 21.72 16.09 -4.39
CA PHE A 8 20.65 15.45 -3.61
C PHE A 8 19.32 16.22 -3.66
N ILE A 9 19.26 17.35 -4.36
CA ILE A 9 18.03 18.14 -4.52
C ILE A 9 17.34 17.69 -5.80
N LEU A 10 16.34 16.80 -5.65
CA LEU A 10 15.43 16.43 -6.72
C LEU A 10 14.62 17.66 -7.13
N LYS A 11 14.72 18.08 -8.39
CA LYS A 11 13.98 19.24 -8.94
C LYS A 11 12.46 19.00 -9.02
N ASP A 12 12.05 17.74 -9.10
CA ASP A 12 10.66 17.30 -9.16
C ASP A 12 10.48 16.07 -8.26
N ILE A 13 9.67 16.21 -7.21
CA ILE A 13 9.29 15.12 -6.28
C ILE A 13 8.48 14.03 -7.00
N THR A 14 7.82 14.38 -8.10
CA THR A 14 7.01 13.49 -8.97
C THR A 14 7.81 12.38 -9.64
N SER A 15 9.15 12.45 -9.70
CA SER A 15 9.98 11.37 -10.22
C SER A 15 10.19 10.21 -9.22
N ILE A 16 9.72 10.33 -7.98
CA ILE A 16 9.75 9.26 -6.98
C ILE A 16 8.55 8.32 -7.15
N GLU A 17 7.45 8.80 -7.72
CA GLU A 17 6.20 8.05 -7.87
C GLU A 17 6.27 7.09 -9.07
N GLU A 18 6.93 5.95 -8.88
CA GLU A 18 6.85 4.84 -9.83
C GLU A 18 5.42 4.31 -9.87
N THR A 19 4.88 4.13 -11.08
CA THR A 19 3.57 3.50 -11.31
C THR A 19 3.73 2.23 -12.12
N LYS A 20 3.03 1.15 -11.72
CA LYS A 20 3.04 -0.13 -12.41
C LYS A 20 1.63 -0.58 -12.76
N GLU A 21 1.50 -1.13 -13.95
CA GLU A 21 0.25 -1.72 -14.43
C GLU A 21 0.24 -3.22 -14.19
N ILE A 22 -0.82 -3.72 -13.56
CA ILE A 22 -1.04 -5.13 -13.25
C ILE A 22 -2.25 -5.61 -14.03
N TRP A 23 -2.03 -6.56 -14.93
CA TRP A 23 -3.10 -7.13 -15.74
C TRP A 23 -3.73 -8.34 -15.05
N PHE A 24 -5.03 -8.25 -14.75
CA PHE A 24 -5.79 -9.38 -14.23
C PHE A 24 -6.72 -9.96 -15.32
N PRO A 25 -6.78 -11.28 -15.50
CA PRO A 25 -7.54 -11.91 -16.61
C PRO A 25 -9.06 -11.73 -16.51
N GLN A 26 -9.57 -11.29 -15.37
CA GLN A 26 -10.98 -11.07 -15.09
C GLN A 26 -11.48 -9.65 -15.40
N PHE A 27 -10.56 -8.71 -15.65
CA PHE A 27 -10.88 -7.32 -15.98
C PHE A 27 -10.40 -6.98 -17.39
N LYS A 28 -11.12 -6.05 -18.05
CA LYS A 28 -10.73 -5.53 -19.38
C LYS A 28 -9.70 -4.41 -19.31
N SER A 29 -9.50 -3.86 -18.11
CA SER A 29 -8.61 -2.73 -17.84
C SER A 29 -7.57 -3.16 -16.80
N PRO A 30 -6.31 -2.69 -16.93
CA PRO A 30 -5.28 -2.99 -15.96
C PRO A 30 -5.53 -2.25 -14.63
N PHE A 31 -5.03 -2.82 -13.54
CA PHE A 31 -4.89 -2.12 -12.28
C PHE A 31 -3.63 -1.27 -12.31
N VAL A 32 -3.73 0.00 -11.93
CA VAL A 32 -2.57 0.90 -11.84
C VAL A 32 -2.25 1.09 -10.37
N VAL A 33 -1.05 0.67 -9.96
CA VAL A 33 -0.53 0.91 -8.62
C VAL A 33 0.57 1.95 -8.64
N ARG A 34 0.64 2.79 -7.61
CA ARG A 34 1.72 3.74 -7.36
C ARG A 34 2.59 3.25 -6.20
N SER A 35 3.86 3.62 -6.24
CA SER A 35 4.74 3.56 -5.08
C SER A 35 4.25 4.47 -3.96
N ILE A 36 4.49 4.04 -2.73
CA ILE A 36 4.23 4.80 -1.52
C ILE A 36 5.57 5.30 -0.98
N GLY A 37 5.67 6.61 -0.77
CA GLY A 37 6.85 7.20 -0.15
C GLY A 37 6.94 6.89 1.35
N ALA A 38 8.14 7.00 1.92
CA ALA A 38 8.38 6.71 3.35
C ALA A 38 7.49 7.53 4.30
N GLU A 39 7.18 8.79 3.95
CA GLU A 39 6.31 9.65 4.76
C GLU A 39 4.84 9.18 4.72
N GLU A 40 4.37 8.77 3.55
CA GLU A 40 3.00 8.25 3.37
C GLU A 40 2.82 6.91 4.06
N PHE A 41 3.82 6.02 3.94
CA PHE A 41 3.82 4.76 4.66
C PHE A 41 3.77 4.95 6.17
N LYS A 42 4.54 5.89 6.72
CA LYS A 42 4.48 6.21 8.15
C LYS A 42 3.07 6.67 8.57
N LYS A 43 2.42 7.53 7.77
CA LYS A 43 1.03 7.96 8.02
C LYS A 43 0.08 6.76 8.03
N ILE A 44 0.27 5.79 7.12
CA ILE A 44 -0.53 4.55 7.09
C ILE A 44 -0.29 3.70 8.35
N GLN A 45 0.97 3.55 8.78
CA GLN A 45 1.31 2.83 10.00
C GLN A 45 0.68 3.46 11.25
N ASP A 46 0.74 4.78 11.36
CA ASP A 46 0.12 5.53 12.46
C ASP A 46 -1.41 5.37 12.44
N GLU A 47 -2.02 5.41 11.25
CA GLU A 47 -3.47 5.21 11.05
C GLU A 47 -3.92 3.76 11.36
N ALA A 48 -3.05 2.79 11.13
CA ALA A 48 -3.27 1.39 11.49
C ALA A 48 -2.94 1.09 12.98
N THR A 49 -2.29 2.00 13.69
CA THR A 49 -1.90 1.82 15.09
C THR A 49 -2.94 2.41 16.03
N ILE A 50 -3.66 1.52 16.71
CA ILE A 50 -4.66 1.93 17.69
C ILE A 50 -3.97 2.06 19.05
N THR A 51 -3.88 3.31 19.53
CA THR A 51 -3.43 3.57 20.90
C THR A 51 -4.62 3.49 21.85
N THR A 52 -4.69 2.42 22.63
CA THR A 52 -5.72 2.26 23.65
C THR A 52 -5.14 2.62 25.01
N ARG A 53 -5.74 3.61 25.67
CA ARG A 53 -5.40 3.97 27.04
C ARG A 53 -6.31 3.22 28.00
N ASN A 54 -5.73 2.35 28.83
CA ASN A 54 -6.49 1.67 29.85
C ASN A 54 -6.84 2.65 30.97
N ARG A 55 -8.12 3.04 31.04
CA ARG A 55 -8.61 4.05 32.00
C ARG A 55 -8.48 3.61 33.47
N LYS A 56 -8.30 2.31 33.75
CA LYS A 56 -8.16 1.76 35.11
C LYS A 56 -6.71 1.66 35.58
N THR A 57 -5.78 1.28 34.71
CA THR A 57 -4.37 1.09 35.07
C THR A 57 -3.46 2.24 34.64
N GLY A 58 -3.97 3.20 33.85
CA GLY A 58 -3.20 4.34 33.34
C GLY A 58 -2.19 3.98 32.25
N VAL A 59 -1.97 2.69 31.99
CA VAL A 59 -1.06 2.19 30.97
C VAL A 59 -1.65 2.42 29.58
N SER A 60 -0.82 2.98 28.69
CA SER A 60 -1.15 3.12 27.27
C SER A 60 -0.53 1.95 26.51
N THR A 61 -1.34 1.24 25.75
CA THR A 61 -0.88 0.14 24.90
C THR A 61 -1.13 0.54 23.45
N SER A 62 -0.08 0.59 22.66
CA SER A 62 -0.15 0.69 21.21
C SER A 62 -0.27 -0.72 20.63
N LYS A 63 -1.28 -0.94 19.79
CA LYS A 63 -1.41 -2.17 19.00
C LYS A 63 -1.54 -1.79 17.53
N THR A 64 -0.58 -2.22 16.73
CA THR A 64 -0.65 -2.10 15.27
C THR A 64 -1.45 -3.26 14.72
N ASP A 65 -2.46 -2.95 13.92
CA ASP A 65 -3.27 -3.94 13.23
C ASP A 65 -2.67 -4.18 11.84
N GLY A 66 -2.09 -5.37 11.64
CA GLY A 66 -1.42 -5.73 10.39
C GLY A 66 -2.37 -5.83 9.20
N ASP A 67 -3.58 -6.36 9.42
CA ASP A 67 -4.61 -6.45 8.38
C ASP A 67 -5.03 -5.06 7.92
N ARG A 68 -5.27 -4.16 8.89
CA ARG A 68 -5.63 -2.76 8.60
C ARG A 68 -4.51 -1.99 7.90
N LEU A 69 -3.25 -2.27 8.23
CA LEU A 69 -2.10 -1.66 7.58
C LEU A 69 -2.05 -2.06 6.10
N ILE A 70 -2.19 -3.35 5.80
CA ILE A 70 -2.20 -3.86 4.41
C ILE A 70 -3.40 -3.27 3.65
N ASP A 71 -4.56 -3.20 4.28
CA ASP A 71 -5.77 -2.63 3.69
C ASP A 71 -5.60 -1.16 3.31
N LEU A 72 -5.05 -0.36 4.21
CA LEU A 72 -4.75 1.06 3.95
C LEU A 72 -3.64 1.24 2.92
N LEU A 73 -2.64 0.34 2.92
CA LEU A 73 -1.58 0.33 1.93
C LEU A 73 -2.15 0.13 0.53
N ILE A 74 -2.97 -0.90 0.32
CA ILE A 74 -3.63 -1.17 -0.96
C ILE A 74 -4.55 -0.01 -1.35
N ALA A 75 -5.38 0.48 -0.43
CA ALA A 75 -6.32 1.55 -0.70
C ALA A 75 -5.64 2.84 -1.19
N LYS A 76 -4.44 3.16 -0.68
CA LYS A 76 -3.65 4.34 -1.12
C LYS A 76 -2.74 4.05 -2.31
N SER A 77 -2.34 2.80 -2.52
CA SER A 77 -1.46 2.42 -3.63
C SER A 77 -2.20 2.20 -4.94
N VAL A 78 -3.46 1.76 -4.91
CA VAL A 78 -4.25 1.54 -6.13
C VAL A 78 -4.80 2.88 -6.63
N VAL A 79 -4.32 3.31 -7.80
CA VAL A 79 -4.79 4.52 -8.50
C VAL A 79 -5.98 4.19 -9.38
N THR A 80 -5.90 3.08 -10.11
CA THR A 80 -7.00 2.61 -10.98
C THR A 80 -7.25 1.13 -10.71
N PRO A 81 -8.49 0.69 -10.47
CA PRO A 81 -9.70 1.50 -10.31
C PRO A 81 -9.70 2.30 -9.00
N ASP A 82 -10.38 3.45 -8.98
CA ASP A 82 -10.58 4.23 -7.75
C ASP A 82 -11.45 3.42 -6.76
N LEU A 83 -10.79 2.82 -5.77
CA LEU A 83 -11.43 2.00 -4.75
C LEU A 83 -12.33 2.82 -3.81
N SER A 84 -12.18 4.14 -3.81
CA SER A 84 -13.03 5.06 -3.03
C SER A 84 -14.29 5.49 -3.80
N ASN A 85 -14.46 5.06 -5.05
CA ASN A 85 -15.57 5.47 -5.87
C ASN A 85 -16.92 4.89 -5.39
N ASP A 86 -17.91 5.76 -5.16
CA ASP A 86 -19.25 5.41 -4.70
C ASP A 86 -19.97 4.38 -5.57
N GLU A 87 -19.83 4.44 -6.90
CA GLU A 87 -20.50 3.50 -7.82
C GLU A 87 -19.91 2.10 -7.67
N LEU A 88 -18.59 2.03 -7.55
CA LEU A 88 -17.85 0.80 -7.40
C LEU A 88 -18.15 0.18 -6.03
N GLN A 89 -18.08 0.96 -4.95
CA GLN A 89 -18.42 0.50 -3.60
C GLN A 89 -19.89 0.04 -3.47
N LYS A 90 -20.83 0.70 -4.16
CA LYS A 90 -22.24 0.26 -4.20
C LYS A 90 -22.40 -1.05 -4.95
N ALA A 91 -21.69 -1.26 -6.05
CA ALA A 91 -21.74 -2.50 -6.82
C ALA A 91 -21.24 -3.71 -6.00
N TYR A 92 -20.23 -3.52 -5.16
CA TYR A 92 -19.66 -4.58 -4.31
C TYR A 92 -20.21 -4.62 -2.87
N GLY A 93 -21.07 -3.66 -2.49
CA GLY A 93 -21.64 -3.56 -1.15
C GLY A 93 -20.58 -3.30 -0.08
N THR A 94 -19.63 -2.40 -0.36
CA THR A 94 -18.46 -2.05 0.47
C THR A 94 -18.46 -0.55 0.73
N THR A 95 -19.52 -0.06 1.35
CA THR A 95 -19.68 1.36 1.69
C THR A 95 -18.58 1.80 2.63
N ALA A 96 -17.80 2.80 2.20
CA ALA A 96 -16.67 3.38 2.94
C ALA A 96 -15.52 2.38 3.24
N ASP A 97 -15.42 1.29 2.47
CA ASP A 97 -14.37 0.28 2.63
C ASP A 97 -13.64 0.01 1.31
N ALA A 98 -12.67 0.86 0.99
CA ALA A 98 -11.85 0.74 -0.22
C ALA A 98 -11.07 -0.59 -0.26
N ALA A 99 -10.55 -1.05 0.88
CA ALA A 99 -9.79 -2.29 0.95
C ALA A 99 -10.69 -3.53 0.83
N GLY A 100 -11.84 -3.53 1.51
CA GLY A 100 -12.85 -4.57 1.35
C GLY A 100 -13.38 -4.65 -0.08
N THR A 101 -13.42 -3.52 -0.79
CA THR A 101 -13.75 -3.47 -2.23
C THR A 101 -12.71 -4.25 -3.05
N ALA A 102 -11.43 -3.97 -2.85
CA ALA A 102 -10.35 -4.73 -3.52
C ALA A 102 -10.39 -6.23 -3.18
N ARG A 103 -10.64 -6.59 -1.91
CA ARG A 103 -10.78 -7.99 -1.45
C ARG A 103 -11.98 -8.71 -2.07
N LYS A 104 -13.08 -8.00 -2.39
CA LYS A 104 -14.24 -8.58 -3.09
C LYS A 104 -14.05 -8.65 -4.61
N MET A 105 -13.26 -7.75 -5.18
CA MET A 105 -12.95 -7.71 -6.61
C MET A 105 -11.94 -8.79 -7.03
N LEU A 106 -10.96 -9.08 -6.17
CA LEU A 106 -9.84 -9.97 -6.47
C LEU A 106 -9.98 -11.30 -5.71
N LYS A 107 -9.51 -12.39 -6.32
CA LYS A 107 -9.35 -13.66 -5.60
C LYS A 107 -8.23 -13.53 -4.58
N ALA A 108 -8.24 -14.35 -3.53
CA ALA A 108 -7.22 -14.32 -2.47
C ALA A 108 -5.77 -14.34 -3.01
N GLY A 109 -5.48 -15.16 -4.02
CA GLY A 109 -4.15 -15.19 -4.66
C GLY A 109 -3.79 -13.89 -5.38
N GLN A 110 -4.71 -13.33 -6.15
CA GLN A 110 -4.50 -12.08 -6.89
C GLN A 110 -4.41 -10.85 -5.97
N TYR A 111 -5.11 -10.88 -4.84
CA TYR A 111 -4.94 -9.87 -3.80
C TYR A 111 -3.54 -9.94 -3.18
N GLY A 112 -3.03 -11.15 -2.93
CA GLY A 112 -1.64 -11.35 -2.52
C GLY A 112 -0.65 -10.80 -3.54
N ASP A 113 -0.81 -11.15 -4.81
CA ASP A 113 0.04 -10.65 -5.90
C ASP A 113 0.04 -9.11 -5.96
N LEU A 114 -1.11 -8.47 -5.77
CA LEU A 114 -1.24 -7.01 -5.73
C LEU A 114 -0.46 -6.41 -4.55
N VAL A 115 -0.59 -7.01 -3.36
CA VAL A 115 0.13 -6.58 -2.15
C VAL A 115 1.64 -6.68 -2.34
N ASP A 116 2.11 -7.79 -2.89
CA ASP A 116 3.54 -8.01 -3.14
C ASP A 116 4.09 -7.00 -4.16
N GLU A 117 3.34 -6.73 -5.23
CA GLU A 117 3.73 -5.75 -6.24
C GLU A 117 3.77 -4.32 -5.69
N VAL A 118 2.82 -3.96 -4.83
CA VAL A 118 2.78 -2.67 -4.13
C VAL A 118 3.98 -2.53 -3.16
N GLN A 119 4.36 -3.60 -2.47
CA GLN A 119 5.52 -3.60 -1.60
C GLN A 119 6.81 -3.43 -2.41
N LYS A 120 6.97 -4.19 -3.50
CA LYS A 120 8.13 -4.13 -4.40
C LYS A 120 8.31 -2.74 -5.00
N ILE A 121 7.25 -2.14 -5.56
CA ILE A 121 7.34 -0.81 -6.20
C ILE A 121 7.61 0.30 -5.17
N SER A 122 7.22 0.10 -3.92
CA SER A 122 7.50 1.06 -2.84
C SER A 122 8.88 0.86 -2.21
N GLY A 123 9.69 -0.08 -2.70
CA GLY A 123 11.01 -0.37 -2.16
C GLY A 123 10.98 -1.07 -0.80
N PHE A 124 9.86 -1.69 -0.41
CA PHE A 124 9.86 -2.72 0.64
C PHE A 124 10.51 -3.94 0.02
N ASP A 125 11.83 -3.96 0.06
CA ASP A 125 12.65 -5.01 -0.50
C ASP A 125 12.24 -6.37 0.11
N VAL A 126 11.59 -7.21 -0.70
CA VAL A 126 11.33 -8.63 -0.38
C VAL A 126 12.48 -9.50 -0.91
N ASP A 127 13.52 -8.91 -1.50
CA ASP A 127 14.56 -9.61 -2.25
C ASP A 127 15.91 -9.75 -1.52
N ASP A 128 15.96 -9.55 -0.20
CA ASP A 128 17.03 -10.13 0.63
C ASP A 128 16.86 -11.67 0.81
N MET A 129 15.87 -12.31 0.15
CA MET A 129 15.61 -13.76 0.27
C MET A 129 15.69 -14.57 -1.05
N VAL A 130 15.89 -13.97 -2.23
CA VAL A 130 15.93 -14.75 -3.50
C VAL A 130 17.34 -14.86 -4.11
N GLU A 131 18.29 -14.00 -3.75
CA GLU A 131 19.69 -14.16 -4.18
C GLU A 131 20.50 -15.22 -3.38
N GLU A 132 20.02 -15.67 -2.22
CA GLU A 132 20.70 -16.72 -1.43
C GLU A 132 20.24 -18.16 -1.77
N LEU A 133 19.28 -18.33 -2.70
CA LEU A 133 18.87 -19.64 -3.23
C LEU A 133 19.48 -19.96 -4.61
N LYS A 134 20.37 -19.10 -5.11
CA LYS A 134 21.09 -19.31 -6.38
C LYS A 134 22.62 -19.27 -6.26
N LYS A 135 23.17 -19.37 -5.04
CA LYS A 135 24.62 -19.47 -4.83
C LYS A 135 25.04 -20.77 -4.17
#